data_AF-A0A2U1UPW8-F1
#
_entry.id   AF-A0A2U1UPW8-F1
#
_cell.length_a   1.000
_cell.length_b   1.000
_cell.length_c   1.000
_cell.angle_alpha   90.00
_cell.angle_beta   90.00
_cell.angle_gamma   90.00
#
_symmetry.space_group_name_H-M   'P 1'
#
loop_
_entity.id
_entity.type
_entity.pdbx_description
1 polymer ?
#
loop_
_entity_poly.entity_id
_entity_poly.type
_entity_poly.pdbx_seq_one_letter_code
_entity_poly.pdbx_strand_id
1 'polypeptide(L)'
;MTVVVMDEVKRILSEEIDKINREEKRGDNKIRFSRKFMQSHPYLFSTMLISYIPVAAILLYAPYFGWYYAVGFTVFVLVMVLALSLDIRPKFRFEDIDVHDLRICYNGGWFTTRHMSPAAVDKLLNNEHVPPDVKTGIDRILHHKGAVVFYDVFSLAYRQPPPA
;
A
#
# COMPACT_ATOMS: atom_id res chain seq x y z
N MET A 1 23.55 -18.08 -16.90
CA MET A 1 22.35 -18.91 -16.60
C MET A 1 21.53 -18.29 -15.46
N THR A 2 22.15 -17.85 -14.36
CA THR A 2 21.51 -17.09 -13.26
C THR A 2 20.81 -15.79 -13.67
N VAL A 3 21.33 -15.05 -14.66
CA VAL A 3 20.72 -13.79 -15.12
C VAL A 3 19.36 -14.02 -15.81
N VAL A 4 19.27 -15.04 -16.68
CA VAL A 4 18.02 -15.39 -17.40
C VAL A 4 16.94 -15.90 -16.44
N VAL A 5 17.36 -16.61 -15.40
CA VAL A 5 16.51 -17.16 -14.34
C VAL A 5 15.91 -16.05 -13.47
N MET A 6 16.71 -15.03 -13.15
CA MET A 6 16.25 -13.82 -12.44
C MET A 6 15.33 -12.95 -13.32
N ASP A 7 15.50 -12.95 -14.63
CA ASP A 7 14.60 -12.26 -15.55
C ASP A 7 13.22 -12.92 -15.60
N GLU A 8 13.14 -14.24 -15.43
CA GLU A 8 11.87 -14.95 -15.50
C GLU A 8 10.98 -14.73 -14.27
N VAL A 9 11.58 -14.72 -13.07
CA VAL A 9 10.86 -14.35 -11.84
C VAL A 9 10.36 -12.90 -11.95
N LYS A 10 11.19 -12.00 -12.48
CA LYS A 10 10.84 -10.60 -12.71
C LYS A 10 9.67 -10.49 -13.70
N ARG A 11 9.70 -11.27 -14.78
CA ARG A 11 8.65 -11.32 -15.79
C ARG A 11 7.31 -11.73 -15.19
N ILE A 12 7.28 -12.83 -14.43
CA ILE A 12 6.04 -13.33 -13.81
C ILE A 12 5.48 -12.32 -12.80
N LEU A 13 6.33 -11.75 -11.93
CA LEU A 13 5.93 -10.73 -10.96
C LEU A 13 5.39 -9.48 -11.68
N SER A 14 6.07 -9.04 -12.74
CA SER A 14 5.65 -7.87 -13.53
C SER A 14 4.32 -8.10 -14.25
N GLU A 15 4.10 -9.29 -14.82
CA GLU A 15 2.83 -9.66 -15.45
C GLU A 15 1.66 -9.62 -14.46
N GLU A 16 1.86 -10.15 -13.26
CA GLU A 16 0.84 -10.13 -12.21
C GLU A 16 0.57 -8.70 -11.70
N ILE A 17 1.63 -7.90 -11.51
CA ILE A 17 1.50 -6.47 -11.17
C ILE A 17 0.72 -5.72 -12.25
N ASP A 18 1.01 -5.97 -13.53
CA ASP A 18 0.31 -5.33 -14.65
C ASP A 18 -1.15 -5.78 -14.76
N LYS A 19 -1.44 -7.05 -14.47
CA LYS A 19 -2.81 -7.54 -14.36
C LYS A 19 -3.58 -6.79 -13.28
N ILE A 20 -2.99 -6.66 -12.08
CA ILE A 20 -3.60 -5.91 -10.97
C ILE A 20 -3.77 -4.44 -11.31
N ASN A 21 -2.78 -3.81 -11.95
CA ASN A 21 -2.88 -2.42 -12.38
C ASN A 21 -4.07 -2.21 -13.34
N ARG A 22 -4.31 -3.14 -14.26
CA ARG A 22 -5.47 -3.10 -15.17
C ARG A 22 -6.78 -3.31 -14.43
N GLU A 23 -6.87 -4.33 -13.58
CA GLU A 23 -8.07 -4.67 -12.81
C GLU A 23 -8.49 -3.54 -11.86
N GLU A 24 -7.52 -2.94 -11.16
CA GLU A 24 -7.78 -1.87 -10.19
C GLU A 24 -7.79 -0.47 -10.83
N LYS A 25 -7.59 -0.38 -12.15
CA LYS A 25 -7.48 0.86 -12.94
C LYS A 25 -6.46 1.82 -12.31
N ARG A 26 -5.28 1.29 -11.96
CA ARG A 26 -4.14 2.05 -11.46
C ARG A 26 -3.28 2.50 -12.64
N GLY A 27 -3.05 3.80 -12.78
CA GLY A 27 -2.35 4.34 -13.94
C GLY A 27 -2.52 5.83 -14.12
N ASP A 28 -3.63 6.38 -13.66
CA ASP A 28 -3.94 7.80 -13.91
C ASP A 28 -3.03 8.77 -13.15
N ASN A 29 -2.36 8.32 -12.08
CA ASN A 29 -1.55 9.14 -11.16
C ASN A 29 -2.22 10.47 -10.75
N LYS A 30 -3.55 10.54 -10.85
CA LYS A 30 -4.36 11.71 -10.56
C LYS A 30 -4.79 11.67 -9.10
N ILE A 31 -4.74 12.83 -8.48
CA ILE A 31 -5.35 13.06 -7.18
C ILE A 31 -6.86 12.95 -7.38
N ARG A 32 -7.50 11.98 -6.71
CA ARG A 32 -8.95 11.81 -6.75
C ARG A 32 -9.51 12.15 -5.39
N PHE A 33 -10.63 12.86 -5.37
CA PHE A 33 -11.45 12.93 -4.18
C PHE A 33 -12.14 11.58 -3.98
N SER A 34 -11.80 10.92 -2.88
CA SER A 34 -12.29 9.62 -2.50
C SER A 34 -12.92 9.71 -1.12
N ARG A 35 -14.18 9.28 -1.03
CA ARG A 35 -14.87 9.12 0.26
C ARG A 35 -14.48 7.83 0.97
N LYS A 36 -13.44 7.14 0.49
CA LYS A 36 -13.02 5.82 0.99
C LYS A 36 -12.68 5.88 2.47
N PHE A 37 -11.97 6.91 2.94
CA PHE A 37 -11.66 7.09 4.36
C PHE A 37 -12.93 7.19 5.22
N MET A 38 -13.89 8.00 4.77
CA MET A 38 -15.19 8.19 5.45
C MET A 38 -16.00 6.89 5.51
N GLN A 39 -15.94 6.06 4.46
CA GLN A 39 -16.66 4.79 4.39
C GLN A 39 -15.96 3.66 5.14
N SER A 40 -14.63 3.59 5.06
CA SER A 40 -13.85 2.52 5.68
C SER A 40 -13.73 2.73 7.18
N HIS A 41 -13.62 3.98 7.63
CA HIS A 41 -13.34 4.33 9.02
C HIS A 41 -14.38 5.35 9.54
N PRO A 42 -15.68 5.00 9.52
CA PRO A 42 -16.76 5.93 9.84
C PRO A 42 -16.70 6.43 11.28
N TYR A 43 -16.29 5.57 12.22
CA TYR A 43 -16.13 5.94 13.62
C TYR A 43 -15.02 6.99 13.80
N LEU A 44 -13.84 6.77 13.21
CA LEU A 44 -12.71 7.69 13.30
C LEU A 44 -13.04 9.06 12.67
N PHE A 45 -13.75 9.05 11.54
CA PHE A 45 -14.18 10.28 10.89
C PHE A 45 -15.23 11.03 11.73
N SER A 46 -16.19 10.31 12.31
CA SER A 46 -17.24 10.90 13.13
C SER A 46 -16.70 11.43 14.46
N THR A 47 -15.77 10.73 15.11
CA THR A 47 -15.14 11.20 16.35
C THR A 47 -14.35 12.47 16.11
N MET A 48 -13.63 12.58 14.98
CA MET A 48 -12.95 13.82 14.59
C MET A 48 -13.93 15.00 14.47
N LEU A 49 -15.06 14.81 13.79
CA LEU A 49 -16.10 15.84 13.65
C LEU A 49 -16.77 16.21 14.98
N ILE A 50 -17.08 15.22 15.82
CA ILE A 50 -17.70 15.47 17.13
C ILE A 50 -16.70 16.19 18.05
N SER A 51 -15.42 15.83 18.01
CA SER A 51 -14.37 16.45 18.82
C SER A 51 -14.13 17.93 18.49
N TYR A 52 -14.52 18.38 17.28
CA TYR A 52 -14.45 19.79 16.92
C TYR A 52 -15.39 20.66 17.78
N ILE A 53 -16.56 20.14 18.18
CA ILE A 53 -17.58 20.89 18.94
C ILE A 53 -17.03 21.42 20.28
N PRO A 54 -16.49 20.58 21.19
CA PRO A 54 -15.96 21.08 22.46
C PRO A 54 -14.76 22.01 22.27
N VAL A 55 -13.91 21.79 21.25
CA VAL A 55 -12.79 22.68 20.95
C VAL A 55 -13.28 24.06 20.50
N ALA A 56 -14.25 24.11 19.59
CA ALA A 56 -14.86 25.35 19.16
C ALA A 56 -15.55 26.09 20.32
N ALA A 57 -16.24 25.36 21.21
CA ALA A 57 -16.85 25.94 22.40
C ALA A 57 -15.81 26.58 23.34
N ILE A 58 -14.69 25.90 23.60
CA ILE A 58 -13.59 26.45 24.43
C ILE A 58 -12.97 27.68 23.77
N LEU A 59 -12.72 27.63 22.46
CA LEU A 59 -12.13 28.75 21.71
C LEU A 59 -13.03 30.00 21.70
N LEU A 60 -14.34 29.84 21.81
CA LEU A 60 -15.29 30.96 21.87
C LEU A 60 -15.58 31.44 23.31
N TYR A 61 -15.50 30.54 24.29
CA TYR A 61 -15.75 30.86 25.69
C TYR A 61 -14.54 31.50 26.37
N ALA A 62 -13.33 31.05 26.04
CA ALA A 62 -12.12 31.51 26.70
C ALA A 62 -11.78 32.95 26.29
N PRO A 63 -11.54 33.87 27.25
CA PRO A 63 -11.31 35.29 26.96
C PRO A 63 -9.98 35.55 26.21
N TYR A 64 -9.09 34.56 26.16
CA TYR A 64 -7.80 34.65 25.44
C TYR A 64 -7.92 34.34 23.94
N PHE A 65 -8.96 33.60 23.54
CA PHE A 65 -9.16 33.17 22.17
C PHE A 65 -10.33 33.96 21.57
N GLY A 66 -10.03 34.77 20.56
CA GLY A 66 -11.05 35.49 19.80
C GLY A 66 -11.66 34.65 18.69
N TRP A 67 -12.70 35.18 18.04
CA TRP A 67 -13.40 34.51 16.93
C TRP A 67 -12.48 34.09 15.77
N TYR A 68 -11.36 34.80 15.54
CA TYR A 68 -10.35 34.45 14.53
C TYR A 68 -9.71 33.07 14.76
N TYR A 69 -9.49 32.69 16.03
CA TYR A 69 -8.93 31.37 16.36
C TYR A 69 -9.91 30.25 16.08
N ALA A 70 -11.20 30.48 16.37
CA ALA A 70 -12.25 29.53 16.03
C ALA A 70 -12.28 29.31 14.51
N VAL A 71 -12.28 30.38 13.71
CA VAL A 71 -12.23 30.31 12.23
C VAL A 71 -10.97 29.59 11.74
N GLY A 72 -9.79 29.94 12.27
CA GLY A 72 -8.53 29.30 11.90
C GLY A 72 -8.53 27.80 12.18
N PHE A 73 -9.06 27.40 13.34
CA PHE A 73 -9.21 25.99 13.70
C PHE A 73 -10.23 25.26 12.81
N THR A 74 -11.35 25.90 12.47
CA THR A 74 -12.32 25.35 11.50
C THR A 74 -11.65 25.10 10.15
N VAL A 75 -10.89 26.07 9.64
CA VAL A 75 -10.17 25.94 8.37
C VAL A 75 -9.15 24.80 8.45
N PHE A 76 -8.40 24.69 9.55
CA PHE A 76 -7.47 23.58 9.76
C PHE A 76 -8.17 22.21 9.70
N VAL A 77 -9.30 22.04 10.40
CA VAL A 77 -10.08 20.80 10.36
C VAL A 77 -10.60 20.51 8.96
N LEU A 78 -11.08 21.52 8.22
CA LEU A 78 -11.52 21.35 6.83
C LEU A 78 -10.36 20.93 5.91
N VAL A 79 -9.17 21.49 6.08
CA VAL A 79 -7.96 21.10 5.34
C VAL A 79 -7.58 19.65 5.65
N MET A 80 -7.65 19.24 6.92
CA MET A 80 -7.39 17.85 7.31
C MET A 80 -8.41 16.88 6.73
N VAL A 81 -9.71 17.22 6.78
CA VAL A 81 -10.77 16.44 6.13
C VAL A 81 -10.51 16.31 4.62
N LEU A 82 -10.13 17.42 3.97
CA LEU A 82 -9.82 17.44 2.55
C LEU A 82 -8.62 16.54 2.24
N ALA A 83 -7.52 16.68 2.99
CA ALA A 83 -6.31 15.86 2.83
C ALA A 83 -6.60 14.36 3.01
N LEU A 84 -7.40 13.98 4.02
CA LEU A 84 -7.85 12.61 4.25
C LEU A 84 -8.80 12.09 3.17
N SER A 85 -9.45 13.00 2.44
CA SER A 85 -10.35 12.67 1.32
C SER A 85 -9.61 12.62 -0.01
N LEU A 86 -8.34 13.01 -0.09
CA LEU A 86 -7.53 12.78 -1.28
C LEU A 86 -7.09 11.32 -1.29
N ASP A 87 -7.16 10.69 -2.45
CA ASP A 87 -6.68 9.34 -2.72
C ASP A 87 -5.87 9.36 -4.02
N ILE A 88 -4.64 8.87 -3.93
CA ILE A 88 -3.71 8.76 -5.06
C ILE A 88 -3.42 7.28 -5.26
N ARG A 89 -3.73 6.78 -6.46
CA ARG A 89 -3.48 5.38 -6.85
C ARG A 89 -2.39 5.33 -7.91
N PRO A 90 -1.10 5.45 -7.52
CA PRO A 90 0.00 5.35 -8.46
C PRO A 90 0.04 3.96 -9.10
N LYS A 91 0.57 3.88 -10.31
CA LYS A 91 0.79 2.60 -10.99
C LYS A 91 1.87 1.81 -10.24
N PHE A 92 1.63 0.53 -9.99
CA PHE A 92 2.64 -0.35 -9.40
C PHE A 92 3.67 -0.78 -10.43
N ARG A 93 4.91 -0.94 -9.99
CA ARG A 93 6.02 -1.45 -10.79
C ARG A 93 6.82 -2.45 -9.98
N PHE A 94 7.49 -3.37 -10.67
CA PHE A 94 8.41 -4.30 -10.03
C PHE A 94 9.58 -3.59 -9.35
N GLU A 95 10.08 -2.50 -9.96
CA GLU A 95 11.21 -1.74 -9.40
C GLU A 95 10.91 -1.12 -8.03
N ASP A 96 9.63 -1.00 -7.68
CA ASP A 96 9.17 -0.34 -6.45
C ASP A 96 9.03 -1.30 -5.26
N ILE A 97 9.38 -2.59 -5.39
CA ILE A 97 9.10 -3.59 -4.33
C ILE A 97 9.91 -3.37 -3.04
N ASP A 98 11.17 -2.94 -3.13
CA ASP A 98 12.08 -2.71 -1.96
C ASP A 98 12.45 -1.23 -1.77
N VAL A 99 11.82 -0.33 -2.54
CA VAL A 99 12.05 1.12 -2.42
C VAL A 99 11.18 1.68 -1.30
N HIS A 100 11.76 2.49 -0.41
CA HIS A 100 11.02 3.16 0.64
C HIS A 100 10.64 4.59 0.19
N ASP A 101 9.69 4.71 -0.75
CA ASP A 101 9.16 5.99 -1.22
C ASP A 101 7.78 6.29 -0.57
N LEU A 102 7.47 7.58 -0.39
CA LEU A 102 6.20 8.08 0.12
C LEU A 102 4.99 7.50 -0.63
N ARG A 103 5.13 7.15 -1.92
CA ARG A 103 4.10 6.50 -2.74
C ARG A 103 3.74 5.11 -2.23
N ILE A 104 4.73 4.37 -1.74
CA ILE A 104 4.60 3.01 -1.23
C ILE A 104 4.12 3.08 0.23
N CYS A 105 4.60 4.05 1.00
CA CYS A 105 4.10 4.36 2.35
C CYS A 105 2.62 4.77 2.33
N TYR A 106 2.19 5.57 1.34
CA TYR A 106 0.78 5.98 1.17
C TYR A 106 -0.14 4.79 0.86
N ASN A 107 0.37 3.75 0.20
CA ASN A 107 -0.32 2.49 -0.05
C ASN A 107 -0.09 1.44 1.06
N GLY A 108 0.53 1.81 2.19
CA GLY A 108 0.67 0.94 3.37
C GLY A 108 1.55 -0.28 3.16
N GLY A 109 2.61 -0.18 2.35
CA GLY A 109 3.51 -1.31 2.10
C GLY A 109 2.81 -2.45 1.34
N TRP A 110 1.98 -2.10 0.36
CA TRP A 110 1.15 -3.02 -0.43
C TRP A 110 1.82 -4.33 -0.87
N PHE A 111 3.10 -4.31 -1.27
CA PHE A 111 3.82 -5.52 -1.69
C PHE A 111 4.04 -6.54 -0.56
N THR A 112 4.01 -6.09 0.69
CA THR A 112 4.18 -6.93 1.90
C THR A 112 2.87 -7.54 2.40
N THR A 113 1.73 -7.00 1.97
CA THR A 113 0.40 -7.44 2.42
C THR A 113 -0.44 -8.05 1.30
N ARG A 114 -0.11 -7.77 0.04
CA ARG A 114 -0.87 -8.30 -1.10
C ARG A 114 -0.46 -9.72 -1.44
N HIS A 115 -1.43 -10.63 -1.34
CA HIS A 115 -1.30 -12.00 -1.78
C HIS A 115 -1.24 -12.06 -3.31
N MET A 116 -0.34 -12.89 -3.86
CA MET A 116 -0.36 -13.21 -5.27
C MET A 116 -1.53 -14.14 -5.61
N SER A 117 -2.01 -14.11 -6.85
CA SER A 117 -3.01 -15.08 -7.28
C SER A 117 -2.44 -16.51 -7.28
N PRO A 118 -3.27 -17.54 -7.01
CA PRO A 118 -2.84 -18.94 -7.08
C PRO A 118 -2.21 -19.29 -8.43
N ALA A 119 -2.77 -18.77 -9.53
CA ALA A 119 -2.24 -18.98 -10.87
C ALA A 119 -0.82 -18.41 -11.06
N ALA A 120 -0.48 -17.29 -10.40
CA ALA A 120 0.87 -16.73 -10.45
C ALA A 120 1.86 -17.57 -9.60
N VAL A 121 1.41 -18.07 -8.45
CA VAL A 121 2.21 -19.00 -7.62
C VAL A 121 2.46 -20.31 -8.36
N ASP A 122 1.45 -20.90 -8.98
CA ASP A 122 1.58 -22.13 -9.76
C ASP A 122 2.51 -21.94 -10.97
N LYS A 123 2.45 -20.78 -11.63
CA LYS A 123 3.40 -20.42 -12.69
C LYS A 123 4.84 -20.37 -12.17
N LEU A 124 5.08 -19.83 -10.98
CA LEU A 124 6.43 -19.80 -10.39
C LEU A 124 6.93 -21.20 -10.03
N LEU A 125 6.08 -22.05 -9.47
CA LEU A 125 6.46 -23.41 -9.06
C LEU A 125 6.73 -24.33 -10.27
N ASN A 126 5.90 -24.23 -11.32
CA ASN A 126 6.00 -25.10 -12.50
C ASN A 126 7.03 -24.63 -13.54
N ASN A 127 7.57 -23.42 -13.42
CA ASN A 127 8.51 -22.89 -14.41
C ASN A 127 9.92 -23.46 -14.20
N GLU A 128 10.47 -24.13 -15.21
CA GLU A 128 11.80 -24.73 -15.19
C GLU A 128 12.93 -23.71 -14.97
N HIS A 129 12.70 -22.45 -15.38
CA HIS A 129 13.68 -21.36 -15.29
C HIS A 129 13.64 -20.60 -13.96
N VAL A 130 12.87 -21.05 -12.96
CA VAL A 130 12.88 -20.47 -11.60
C VAL A 130 13.80 -21.31 -10.70
N PRO A 131 14.69 -20.71 -9.88
CA PRO A 131 15.63 -21.46 -9.07
C PRO A 131 14.92 -22.43 -8.11
N PRO A 132 15.44 -23.65 -7.90
CA PRO A 132 14.89 -24.60 -6.94
C PRO A 132 14.76 -24.00 -5.53
N ASP A 133 15.75 -23.24 -5.09
CA ASP A 133 15.77 -22.61 -3.75
C ASP A 133 14.60 -21.64 -3.54
N VAL A 134 14.25 -20.87 -4.58
CA VAL A 134 13.10 -19.95 -4.57
C VAL A 134 11.80 -20.75 -4.47
N LYS A 135 11.67 -21.84 -5.23
CA LYS A 135 10.49 -22.72 -5.19
C LYS A 135 10.30 -23.37 -3.82
N THR A 136 11.37 -23.90 -3.23
CA THR A 136 11.33 -24.46 -1.88
C THR A 136 10.98 -23.40 -0.83
N GLY A 137 11.48 -22.17 -1.00
CA GLY A 137 11.09 -21.04 -0.16
C GLY A 137 9.60 -20.70 -0.27
N ILE A 138 9.07 -20.63 -1.49
CA ILE A 138 7.64 -20.40 -1.77
C ILE A 138 6.78 -21.50 -1.13
N ASP A 139 7.14 -22.76 -1.32
CA ASP A 139 6.42 -23.92 -0.77
C ASP A 139 6.40 -23.91 0.76
N ARG A 140 7.54 -23.60 1.40
CA ARG A 140 7.62 -23.42 2.86
C ARG A 140 6.68 -22.30 3.34
N ILE A 141 6.66 -21.17 2.66
CA ILE A 141 5.79 -20.04 3.03
C ILE A 141 4.32 -20.43 2.87
N LEU A 142 3.98 -21.14 1.79
CA LEU A 142 2.62 -21.62 1.57
C LEU A 142 2.18 -22.60 2.67
N HIS A 143 3.07 -23.51 3.10
CA HIS A 143 2.79 -24.44 4.18
C HIS A 143 2.60 -23.78 5.55
N HIS A 144 3.31 -22.69 5.85
CA HIS A 144 3.23 -22.03 7.16
C HIS A 144 2.21 -20.88 7.22
N LYS A 145 2.13 -20.04 6.19
CA LYS A 145 1.26 -18.85 6.14
C LYS A 145 -0.03 -19.08 5.34
N GLY A 146 -0.09 -20.11 4.49
CA GLY A 146 -1.23 -20.38 3.61
C GLY A 146 -1.33 -19.46 2.38
N ALA A 147 -0.53 -18.40 2.30
CA ALA A 147 -0.48 -17.48 1.18
C ALA A 147 0.92 -16.87 1.01
N VAL A 148 1.24 -16.48 -0.22
CA VAL A 148 2.52 -15.88 -0.60
C VAL A 148 2.29 -14.46 -1.08
N VAL A 149 3.04 -13.51 -0.55
CA VAL A 149 2.99 -12.09 -0.96
C VAL A 149 4.08 -11.75 -1.97
N PHE A 150 3.92 -10.66 -2.72
CA PHE A 150 4.91 -10.21 -3.71
C PHE A 150 6.31 -10.03 -3.12
N TYR A 151 6.39 -9.44 -1.93
CA TYR A 151 7.65 -9.19 -1.25
C TYR A 151 8.36 -10.49 -0.83
N ASP A 152 7.62 -11.54 -0.46
CA ASP A 152 8.21 -12.83 -0.07
C ASP A 152 8.99 -13.42 -1.26
N VAL A 153 8.39 -13.47 -2.46
CA VAL A 153 9.06 -13.98 -3.66
C VAL A 153 10.21 -13.09 -4.11
N PHE A 154 10.03 -11.77 -4.05
CA PHE A 154 11.09 -10.83 -4.34
C PHE A 154 12.29 -11.04 -3.39
N SER A 155 12.04 -11.22 -2.10
CA SER A 155 13.10 -11.44 -1.11
C SER A 155 13.85 -12.74 -1.36
N LEU A 156 13.15 -13.82 -1.73
CA LEU A 156 13.77 -15.12 -2.05
C LEU A 156 14.62 -15.07 -3.32
N ALA A 157 14.20 -14.30 -4.32
CA ALA A 157 14.84 -14.27 -5.64
C ALA A 157 15.93 -13.21 -5.78
N TYR A 158 15.85 -12.08 -5.07
CA TYR A 158 16.72 -10.91 -5.26
C TYR A 158 17.45 -10.45 -4.01
N ARG A 159 16.99 -10.81 -2.80
CA ARG A 159 17.70 -10.47 -1.57
C ARG A 159 18.63 -11.64 -1.24
N GLN A 160 19.94 -11.45 -1.44
CA GLN A 160 20.90 -12.43 -0.95
C GLN A 160 20.76 -12.54 0.58
N PRO A 161 20.79 -13.76 1.15
CA PRO A 161 20.94 -13.88 2.60
C PRO A 161 22.21 -13.13 3.01
N PRO A 162 22.22 -12.47 4.19
CA PRO A 162 23.43 -11.82 4.67
C PRO A 162 24.58 -12.84 4.66
N PRO A 163 25.80 -12.47 4.22
CA PRO A 163 26.94 -13.36 4.31
C PRO A 163 27.09 -13.82 5.76
N ALA A 164 27.20 -15.14 5.94
CA ALA A 164 27.34 -15.79 7.24
C ALA A 164 28.57 -15.32 8.01
#